data_AF-C3ZJ37-F1
#
_entry.id   AF-C3ZJ37-F1
#
_cell.length_a   1.000
_cell.length_b   1.000
_cell.length_c   1.000
_cell.angle_alpha   90.00
_cell.angle_beta   90.00
_cell.angle_gamma   90.00
#
_symmetry.space_group_name_H-M   'P 1'
#
loop_
_entity.id
_entity.type
_entity.pdbx_description
1 polymer ?
#
loop_
_entity_poly.entity_id
_entity_poly.type
_entity_poly.pdbx_seq_one_letter_code
_entity_poly.pdbx_strand_id
1 'polypeptide(L)'
;MEVTCGIRVARSRLFPAGLVVVALISAFTVARAACPAGQFGANCTGTCHCASGGSVCDTETGNCSSGGCVTGWEGSNCQIACPAGQFGLNCTGTCHCASGDSVCDTETGNCSSGGCIAGWEGSNCQTACQAGQFGLGCNGTCHCASGDSVCDTETGNCSSGGCISGWEGSNSCPSGQFGLGCNGTCHCASGGSVCDTETGNCSSGGCSAGWEGSNCQTGTGFLQ
;
A
#
# COMPACT_ATOMS: atom_id res chain seq x y z
N MET A 1 27.09 -3.98 44.47
CA MET A 1 26.84 -5.34 44.97
C MET A 1 27.82 -6.25 44.25
N GLU A 2 28.98 -6.46 44.86
CA GLU A 2 30.03 -7.33 44.32
C GLU A 2 29.66 -8.78 44.62
N VAL A 3 29.70 -9.65 43.61
CA VAL A 3 29.61 -11.10 43.82
C VAL A 3 31.01 -11.66 43.63
N THR A 4 31.69 -11.88 44.74
CA THR A 4 33.06 -12.41 44.82
C THR A 4 33.17 -13.80 44.18
N CYS A 5 34.08 -13.94 43.21
CA CYS A 5 34.54 -15.21 42.68
C CYS A 5 35.49 -15.88 43.70
N GLY A 6 34.95 -16.75 44.55
CA GLY A 6 35.72 -17.53 45.52
C GLY A 6 35.96 -18.95 45.04
N ILE A 7 37.19 -19.28 44.64
CA ILE A 7 37.62 -20.65 44.39
C ILE A 7 37.76 -21.36 45.75
N ARG A 8 36.82 -22.24 46.11
CA ARG A 8 37.00 -23.15 47.26
C ARG A 8 37.84 -24.35 46.82
N VAL A 9 39.15 -24.29 47.06
CA VAL A 9 40.01 -25.48 47.01
C VAL A 9 39.71 -26.34 48.24
N ALA A 10 39.03 -27.48 48.03
CA ALA A 10 38.83 -28.47 49.08
C ALA A 10 40.20 -29.06 49.48
N ARG A 11 40.56 -28.93 50.76
CA ARG A 11 41.80 -29.51 51.33
C ARG A 11 41.83 -31.02 51.06
N SER A 12 42.82 -31.45 50.28
CA SER A 12 43.15 -32.85 50.04
C SER A 12 43.64 -33.50 51.33
N ARG A 13 42.86 -34.45 51.88
CA ARG A 13 43.35 -35.38 52.90
C ARG A 13 44.04 -36.54 52.18
N LEU A 14 45.34 -36.70 52.40
CA LEU A 14 46.11 -37.88 51.97
C LEU A 14 45.64 -39.10 52.81
N PHE A 15 45.07 -40.10 52.16
CA PHE A 15 44.93 -41.46 52.71
C PHE A 15 45.85 -42.40 51.93
N PRO A 16 46.63 -43.28 52.61
CA PRO A 16 47.52 -44.20 51.93
C PRO A 16 46.75 -45.41 51.41
N ALA A 17 47.21 -45.91 50.26
CA ALA A 17 46.78 -47.13 49.56
C ALA A 17 45.42 -47.10 48.83
N GLY A 18 45.51 -46.95 47.51
CA GLY A 18 44.73 -47.74 46.55
C GLY A 18 43.23 -47.44 46.46
N LEU A 19 42.85 -46.30 45.88
CA LEU A 19 41.51 -46.14 45.32
C LEU A 19 41.59 -45.28 44.06
N VAL A 20 40.99 -45.77 42.98
CA VAL A 20 40.81 -45.11 41.69
C VAL A 20 40.36 -43.67 41.94
N VAL A 21 41.13 -42.68 41.46
CA VAL A 21 40.67 -41.28 41.42
C VAL A 21 39.57 -41.25 40.37
N VAL A 22 38.35 -41.58 40.79
CA VAL A 22 37.16 -41.23 40.01
C VAL A 22 37.11 -39.72 40.10
N ALA A 23 37.65 -39.06 39.07
CA ALA A 23 37.44 -37.66 38.86
C ALA A 23 35.93 -37.47 38.73
N LEU A 24 35.27 -37.15 39.84
CA LEU A 24 33.93 -36.61 39.83
C LEU A 24 34.09 -35.22 39.21
N ILE A 25 34.11 -35.17 37.88
CA ILE A 25 33.86 -33.95 37.13
C ILE A 25 32.46 -33.56 37.57
N SER A 26 32.42 -32.72 38.60
CA SER A 26 31.19 -32.10 39.05
C SER A 26 30.76 -31.28 37.87
N ALA A 27 29.80 -31.80 37.10
CA ALA A 27 29.12 -31.02 36.08
C ALA A 27 28.40 -29.92 36.86
N PHE A 28 29.12 -28.82 37.12
CA PHE A 28 28.51 -27.56 37.49
C PHE A 28 27.68 -27.18 36.27
N THR A 29 26.41 -27.55 36.30
CA THR A 29 25.41 -26.93 35.46
C THR A 29 25.39 -25.47 35.88
N VAL A 30 26.17 -24.65 35.17
CA VAL A 30 26.01 -23.20 35.21
C VAL A 30 24.58 -22.98 34.72
N ALA A 31 23.66 -22.70 35.65
CA ALA A 31 22.34 -22.23 35.28
C ALA A 31 22.57 -20.92 34.53
N ARG A 32 22.42 -20.95 33.20
CA ARG A 32 22.48 -19.74 32.38
C ARG A 32 21.42 -18.81 32.95
N ALA A 33 21.82 -17.66 33.46
CA ALA A 33 20.87 -16.69 34.00
C ALA A 33 19.82 -16.41 32.91
N ALA A 34 18.55 -16.62 33.23
CA ALA A 34 17.48 -16.35 32.28
C ALA A 34 17.52 -14.87 31.89
N CYS A 35 17.34 -14.59 30.60
CA CYS A 35 17.34 -13.21 30.13
C CYS A 35 16.19 -12.41 30.72
N PRO A 36 16.34 -11.07 30.85
CA PRO A 36 15.22 -10.20 31.19
C PRO A 36 14.05 -10.40 30.22
N ALA A 37 12.83 -10.10 30.67
CA ALA A 37 11.63 -10.23 29.85
C ALA A 37 11.78 -9.45 28.52
N GLY A 38 11.48 -10.12 27.41
CA GLY A 38 11.61 -9.55 26.07
C GLY A 38 13.03 -9.65 25.46
N GLN A 39 13.98 -10.29 26.13
CA GLN A 39 15.32 -10.54 25.58
C GLN A 39 15.65 -12.02 25.46
N PHE A 40 16.55 -12.37 24.54
CA PHE A 40 16.98 -13.74 24.30
C PHE A 40 18.45 -13.87 23.88
N GLY A 41 18.95 -15.11 23.94
CA GLY A 41 20.28 -15.51 23.49
C GLY A 41 21.32 -15.60 24.62
N ALA A 42 22.53 -16.05 24.29
CA ALA A 42 23.57 -16.35 25.28
C ALA A 42 24.04 -15.14 26.13
N ASN A 43 23.85 -13.91 25.62
CA ASN A 43 24.21 -12.66 26.30
C ASN A 43 23.03 -11.68 26.43
N CYS A 44 21.79 -12.15 26.19
CA CYS A 44 20.57 -11.31 26.26
C CYS A 44 20.61 -10.06 25.36
N THR A 45 21.28 -10.15 24.21
CA THR A 45 21.38 -9.05 23.25
C THR A 45 20.27 -9.04 22.21
N GLY A 46 19.60 -10.18 21.99
CA GLY A 46 18.44 -10.26 21.09
C GLY A 46 17.20 -9.69 21.78
N THR A 47 16.36 -8.95 21.06
CA THR A 47 15.15 -8.31 21.60
C THR A 47 13.93 -8.85 20.88
N CYS A 48 12.99 -9.46 21.59
CA CYS A 48 11.77 -10.01 21.02
C CYS A 48 10.72 -8.93 20.70
N HIS A 49 10.13 -9.00 19.52
CA HIS A 49 9.00 -8.16 19.10
C HIS A 49 7.70 -8.99 19.02
N CYS A 50 7.36 -9.69 20.11
CA CYS A 50 6.16 -10.54 20.18
C CYS A 50 4.88 -9.73 20.44
N ALA A 51 3.76 -10.11 19.81
CA ALA A 51 2.48 -9.45 20.02
C ALA A 51 2.04 -9.47 21.49
N SER A 52 1.42 -8.39 21.95
CA SER A 52 0.83 -8.32 23.29
C SER A 52 -0.40 -9.24 23.40
N GLY A 53 -0.62 -9.84 24.58
CA GLY A 53 -1.72 -10.80 24.80
C GLY A 53 -1.33 -12.17 25.37
N GLY A 54 -0.18 -12.28 26.04
CA GLY A 54 0.31 -13.53 26.65
C GLY A 54 1.36 -14.26 25.82
N SER A 55 1.87 -13.64 24.75
CA SER A 55 3.04 -14.14 24.03
C SER A 55 4.29 -14.04 24.91
N VAL A 56 4.89 -15.19 25.19
CA VAL A 56 6.13 -15.29 25.96
C VAL A 56 7.28 -15.45 24.97
N CYS A 57 8.23 -14.53 25.05
CA CYS A 57 9.51 -14.61 24.34
C CYS A 57 10.35 -15.73 24.97
N ASP A 58 10.71 -16.73 24.16
CA ASP A 58 11.63 -17.78 24.56
C ASP A 58 13.03 -17.19 24.76
N THR A 59 13.57 -17.25 25.98
CA THR A 59 14.84 -16.60 26.34
C THR A 59 16.08 -17.22 25.67
N GLU A 60 15.95 -18.37 25.01
CA GLU A 60 17.06 -19.01 24.29
C GLU A 60 17.01 -18.72 22.78
N THR A 61 15.83 -18.89 22.17
CA THR A 61 15.62 -18.83 20.72
C THR A 61 15.02 -17.52 20.23
N GLY A 62 14.36 -16.75 21.10
CA GLY A 62 13.63 -15.53 20.75
C GLY A 62 12.28 -15.78 20.09
N ASN A 63 11.83 -17.03 20.01
CA ASN A 63 10.54 -17.37 19.42
C ASN A 63 9.38 -16.94 20.32
N CYS A 64 8.30 -16.47 19.70
CA CYS A 64 7.09 -16.05 20.39
C CYS A 64 6.15 -17.24 20.60
N SER A 65 5.77 -17.53 21.84
CA SER A 65 4.99 -18.74 22.19
C SER A 65 3.59 -18.81 21.56
N SER A 66 2.98 -17.65 21.28
CA SER A 66 1.62 -17.53 20.74
C SER A 66 1.38 -16.11 20.22
N GLY A 67 0.44 -15.87 19.31
CA GLY A 67 0.06 -14.52 18.89
C GLY A 67 0.96 -13.82 17.85
N GLY A 68 2.10 -14.40 17.47
CA GLY A 68 2.95 -13.87 16.41
C GLY A 68 3.71 -12.60 16.80
N CYS A 69 4.09 -11.81 15.80
CA CYS A 69 4.88 -10.59 15.97
C CYS A 69 4.01 -9.38 16.26
N VAL A 70 4.56 -8.30 16.81
CA VAL A 70 3.88 -7.00 16.77
C VAL A 70 3.80 -6.48 15.33
N THR A 71 2.95 -5.50 15.11
CA THR A 71 2.87 -4.73 13.86
C THR A 71 4.24 -4.18 13.45
N GLY A 72 4.58 -4.29 12.16
CA GLY A 72 5.89 -3.86 11.63
C GLY A 72 7.00 -4.91 11.72
N TRP A 73 6.72 -6.10 12.24
CA TRP A 73 7.68 -7.19 12.39
C TRP A 73 7.13 -8.53 11.88
N GLU A 74 8.03 -9.39 11.41
CA GLU A 74 7.76 -10.75 10.95
C GLU A 74 8.90 -11.73 11.30
N GLY A 75 8.72 -12.98 10.86
CA GLY A 75 9.63 -14.10 11.14
C GLY A 75 9.25 -14.88 12.40
N SER A 76 9.79 -16.09 12.54
CA SER A 76 9.45 -17.00 13.66
C SER A 76 9.82 -16.45 15.04
N ASN A 77 10.82 -15.57 15.09
CA ASN A 77 11.33 -14.89 16.27
C ASN A 77 11.09 -13.37 16.26
N CYS A 78 10.30 -12.87 15.30
CA CYS A 78 9.92 -11.46 15.22
C CYS A 78 11.12 -10.51 15.24
N GLN A 79 12.20 -10.86 14.55
CA GLN A 79 13.43 -10.05 14.44
C GLN A 79 13.56 -9.35 13.09
N ILE A 80 12.64 -9.59 12.17
CA ILE A 80 12.69 -9.05 10.82
C ILE A 80 11.68 -7.93 10.76
N ALA A 81 12.15 -6.70 10.56
CA ALA A 81 11.25 -5.58 10.27
C ALA A 81 10.58 -5.83 8.92
N CYS A 82 9.34 -5.35 8.75
CA CYS A 82 8.67 -5.51 7.47
C CYS A 82 9.51 -4.97 6.31
N PRO A 83 9.53 -5.68 5.17
CA PRO A 83 10.20 -5.19 3.99
C PRO A 83 9.54 -3.89 3.52
N ALA A 84 10.30 -3.08 2.77
CA ALA A 84 9.78 -1.85 2.19
C ALA A 84 8.49 -2.13 1.38
N GLY A 85 7.47 -1.31 1.59
CA GLY A 85 6.18 -1.46 0.91
C GLY A 85 5.21 -2.42 1.59
N GLN A 86 5.60 -3.04 2.72
CA GLN A 86 4.72 -3.86 3.55
C GLN A 86 4.57 -3.31 4.96
N PHE A 87 3.42 -3.59 5.58
CA PHE A 87 3.12 -3.10 6.92
C PHE A 87 2.18 -4.03 7.70
N GLY A 88 2.02 -3.70 8.99
CA GLY A 88 1.03 -4.31 9.86
C GLY A 88 1.48 -5.63 10.47
N LEU A 89 0.52 -6.42 10.93
CA LEU A 89 0.78 -7.67 11.63
C LEU A 89 1.34 -8.72 10.66
N ASN A 90 2.54 -9.23 10.95
CA ASN A 90 3.27 -10.16 10.08
C ASN A 90 3.45 -9.63 8.63
N CYS A 91 3.50 -8.30 8.44
CA CYS A 91 3.79 -7.67 7.15
C CYS A 91 2.83 -8.05 6.01
N THR A 92 1.57 -8.37 6.35
CA THR A 92 0.57 -8.81 5.38
C THR A 92 -0.11 -7.66 4.62
N GLY A 93 0.00 -6.42 5.12
CA GLY A 93 -0.52 -5.24 4.44
C GLY A 93 0.45 -4.72 3.38
N THR A 94 -0.09 -4.23 2.26
CA THR A 94 0.67 -3.62 1.16
C THR A 94 0.45 -2.11 1.13
N CYS A 95 1.52 -1.35 0.95
CA CYS A 95 1.47 0.10 0.82
C CYS A 95 1.23 0.51 -0.63
N HIS A 96 0.48 1.60 -0.83
CA HIS A 96 0.21 2.19 -2.14
C HIS A 96 0.61 3.67 -2.18
N CYS A 97 1.82 3.98 -1.69
CA CYS A 97 2.32 5.34 -1.54
C CYS A 97 2.90 5.89 -2.85
N ALA A 98 2.52 7.11 -3.24
CA ALA A 98 2.98 7.72 -4.49
C ALA A 98 4.48 8.06 -4.52
N SER A 99 5.08 8.34 -3.35
CA SER A 99 6.53 8.60 -3.22
C SER A 99 7.36 7.32 -3.06
N GLY A 100 6.74 6.15 -3.26
CA GLY A 100 7.38 4.85 -3.20
C GLY A 100 7.36 4.19 -1.82
N ASP A 101 7.96 3.01 -1.75
CA ASP A 101 7.85 2.11 -0.60
C ASP A 101 8.60 2.58 0.66
N SER A 102 9.62 3.43 0.48
CA SER A 102 10.47 3.92 1.58
C SER A 102 9.78 4.93 2.50
N VAL A 103 8.68 5.54 2.06
CA VAL A 103 7.90 6.50 2.86
C VAL A 103 6.75 5.85 3.63
N CYS A 104 6.54 4.54 3.43
CA CYS A 104 5.49 3.81 4.11
C CYS A 104 5.90 3.44 5.54
N ASP A 105 5.03 3.77 6.49
CA ASP A 105 5.16 3.35 7.87
C ASP A 105 4.86 1.84 8.00
N THR A 106 5.83 1.06 8.46
CA THR A 106 5.72 -0.41 8.54
C THR A 106 4.73 -0.89 9.60
N GLU A 107 4.31 -0.04 10.54
CA GLU A 107 3.35 -0.42 11.57
C GLU A 107 1.91 -0.17 11.10
N THR A 108 1.66 1.01 10.54
CA THR A 108 0.33 1.56 10.26
C THR A 108 -0.04 1.57 8.78
N GLY A 109 0.96 1.48 7.89
CA GLY A 109 0.77 1.61 6.45
C GLY A 109 0.57 3.05 5.98
N ASN A 110 0.75 4.05 6.85
CA ASN A 110 0.59 5.46 6.49
C ASN A 110 1.73 5.93 5.58
N CYS A 111 1.39 6.70 4.55
CA CYS A 111 2.38 7.33 3.67
C CYS A 111 2.81 8.67 4.26
N SER A 112 4.02 8.74 4.82
CA SER A 112 4.55 9.94 5.49
C SER A 112 4.64 11.18 4.59
N SER A 113 4.76 10.98 3.27
CA SER A 113 4.71 12.05 2.27
C SER A 113 4.20 11.52 0.92
N GLY A 114 3.56 12.40 0.14
CA GLY A 114 3.20 12.12 -1.25
C GLY A 114 1.81 11.52 -1.49
N GLY A 115 1.10 11.08 -0.44
CA GLY A 115 -0.23 10.51 -0.58
C GLY A 115 -0.23 9.17 -1.35
N CYS A 116 -1.37 8.84 -1.94
CA CYS A 116 -1.61 7.55 -2.59
C CYS A 116 -1.31 7.60 -4.09
N ILE A 117 -0.89 6.46 -4.65
CA ILE A 117 -0.89 6.26 -6.10
C ILE A 117 -2.33 6.36 -6.65
N ALA A 118 -2.45 6.57 -7.96
CA ALA A 118 -3.75 6.62 -8.61
C ALA A 118 -4.50 5.29 -8.44
N GLY A 119 -5.82 5.37 -8.24
CA GLY A 119 -6.66 4.20 -7.93
C GLY A 119 -6.77 3.86 -6.44
N TRP A 120 -6.09 4.61 -5.56
CA TRP A 120 -6.11 4.41 -4.11
C TRP A 120 -6.33 5.72 -3.36
N GLU A 121 -6.96 5.63 -2.18
CA GLU A 121 -7.27 6.74 -1.28
C GLU A 121 -7.18 6.34 0.21
N GLY A 122 -7.45 7.32 1.07
CA GLY A 122 -7.34 7.21 2.53
C GLY A 122 -5.99 7.71 3.05
N SER A 123 -5.89 7.89 4.37
CA SER A 123 -4.64 8.36 5.00
C SER A 123 -3.49 7.37 4.89
N ASN A 124 -3.83 6.10 4.71
CA ASN A 124 -2.91 4.98 4.63
C ASN A 124 -2.87 4.33 3.22
N CYS A 125 -3.74 4.75 2.29
CA CYS A 125 -3.73 4.25 0.90
C CYS A 125 -4.12 2.78 0.72
N GLN A 126 -4.94 2.20 1.59
CA GLN A 126 -5.45 0.82 1.46
C GLN A 126 -6.89 0.76 0.99
N THR A 127 -7.50 1.91 0.69
CA THR A 127 -8.84 1.96 0.13
C THR A 127 -8.69 2.13 -1.38
N ALA A 128 -9.07 1.10 -2.15
CA ALA A 128 -9.18 1.25 -3.59
C ALA A 128 -10.34 2.21 -3.93
N CYS A 129 -10.21 2.97 -5.03
CA CYS A 129 -11.29 3.82 -5.49
C CYS A 129 -12.57 3.02 -5.72
N GLN A 130 -13.70 3.63 -5.38
CA GLN A 130 -15.00 3.05 -5.67
C GLN A 130 -15.24 3.03 -7.18
N ALA A 131 -16.11 2.13 -7.63
CA ALA A 131 -16.54 2.10 -9.03
C ALA A 131 -17.07 3.48 -9.44
N GLY A 132 -16.61 3.99 -10.59
CA GLY A 132 -17.00 5.30 -11.11
C GLY A 132 -16.07 6.44 -10.69
N GLN A 133 -15.04 6.15 -9.87
CA GLN A 133 -14.00 7.10 -9.49
C GLN A 133 -12.63 6.64 -9.94
N PHE A 134 -11.73 7.59 -10.20
CA PHE A 134 -10.36 7.25 -10.59
C PHE A 134 -9.33 8.31 -10.22
N GLY A 135 -8.05 7.98 -10.45
CA GLY A 135 -6.94 8.90 -10.36
C GLY A 135 -6.43 9.08 -8.92
N LEU A 136 -5.65 10.13 -8.69
CA LEU A 136 -5.05 10.41 -7.39
C LEU A 136 -6.12 10.78 -6.36
N GLY A 137 -6.19 10.00 -5.28
CA GLY A 137 -7.17 10.19 -4.22
C GLY A 137 -8.62 10.09 -4.71
N CYS A 138 -8.86 9.33 -5.78
CA CYS A 138 -10.21 9.06 -6.32
C CYS A 138 -11.03 10.30 -6.67
N ASN A 139 -10.35 11.41 -7.02
CA ASN A 139 -10.99 12.69 -7.33
C ASN A 139 -11.54 12.78 -8.77
N GLY A 140 -11.12 11.87 -9.66
CA GLY A 140 -11.66 11.77 -11.01
C GLY A 140 -13.01 11.08 -11.02
N THR A 141 -13.91 11.51 -11.92
CA THR A 141 -15.21 10.88 -12.15
C THR A 141 -15.22 10.21 -13.51
N CYS A 142 -15.68 8.96 -13.56
CA CYS A 142 -15.82 8.20 -14.78
C CYS A 142 -17.10 8.57 -15.53
N HIS A 143 -17.02 8.53 -16.85
CA HIS A 143 -18.14 8.83 -17.75
C HIS A 143 -18.36 7.68 -18.73
N CYS A 144 -18.31 6.43 -18.27
CA CYS A 144 -18.38 5.26 -19.15
C CYS A 144 -19.82 4.91 -19.58
N ALA A 145 -20.03 4.71 -20.88
CA ALA A 145 -21.34 4.39 -21.43
C ALA A 145 -21.87 3.02 -20.97
N SER A 146 -20.97 2.06 -20.73
CA SER A 146 -21.31 0.73 -20.20
C SER A 146 -21.44 0.68 -18.67
N GLY A 147 -21.38 1.83 -18.00
CA GLY A 147 -21.47 1.95 -16.54
C GLY A 147 -20.12 1.95 -15.82
N ASP A 148 -20.17 2.19 -14.51
CA ASP A 148 -18.99 2.47 -13.69
C ASP A 148 -18.04 1.28 -13.51
N SER A 149 -18.54 0.04 -13.62
CA SER A 149 -17.74 -1.17 -13.42
C SER A 149 -16.70 -1.42 -14.50
N VAL A 150 -16.79 -0.74 -15.66
CA VAL A 150 -15.83 -0.88 -16.76
C VAL A 150 -14.74 0.19 -16.73
N CYS A 151 -14.83 1.14 -15.79
CA CYS A 151 -13.86 2.21 -15.65
C CYS A 151 -12.61 1.72 -14.92
N ASP A 152 -11.46 2.03 -15.49
CA ASP A 152 -10.17 1.82 -14.87
C ASP A 152 -9.95 2.87 -13.77
N THR A 153 -9.73 2.44 -12.52
CA THR A 153 -9.63 3.34 -11.37
C THR A 153 -8.31 4.12 -11.31
N GLU A 154 -7.30 3.72 -12.09
CA GLU A 154 -6.03 4.45 -12.14
C GLU A 154 -6.10 5.58 -13.18
N THR A 155 -6.60 5.27 -14.37
CA THR A 155 -6.53 6.12 -15.56
C THR A 155 -7.86 6.78 -15.93
N GLY A 156 -8.99 6.24 -15.49
CA GLY A 156 -10.32 6.69 -15.86
C GLY A 156 -10.81 6.19 -17.23
N ASN A 157 -10.05 5.31 -17.87
CA ASN A 157 -10.38 4.79 -19.18
C ASN A 157 -11.48 3.73 -19.10
N CYS A 158 -12.40 3.76 -20.06
CA CYS A 158 -13.47 2.78 -20.16
C CYS A 158 -13.00 1.57 -20.97
N SER A 159 -12.88 0.41 -20.32
CA SER A 159 -12.45 -0.84 -20.95
C SER A 159 -13.43 -1.37 -22.02
N SER A 160 -14.69 -0.93 -21.98
CA SER A 160 -15.68 -1.22 -23.03
C SER A 160 -16.69 -0.08 -23.17
N GLY A 161 -17.31 0.06 -24.35
CA GLY A 161 -18.37 1.03 -24.62
C GLY A 161 -17.93 2.49 -24.77
N GLY A 162 -16.70 2.84 -24.38
CA GLY A 162 -16.20 4.21 -24.45
C GLY A 162 -16.89 5.15 -23.44
N CYS A 163 -16.64 6.45 -23.61
CA CYS A 163 -17.27 7.49 -22.79
C CYS A 163 -18.65 7.87 -23.34
N ILE A 164 -19.57 8.31 -22.47
CA ILE A 164 -20.86 8.89 -22.86
C ILE A 164 -20.67 10.15 -23.73
N SER A 165 -21.73 10.55 -24.43
CA SER A 165 -21.70 11.73 -25.30
C SER A 165 -21.32 12.99 -24.52
N GLY A 166 -20.39 13.76 -25.09
CA GLY A 166 -19.88 14.99 -24.48
C GLY A 166 -18.69 14.83 -23.56
N TRP A 167 -18.14 13.61 -23.41
CA TRP A 167 -17.03 13.31 -22.51
C TRP A 167 -15.91 12.51 -23.18
N GLU A 168 -14.68 12.77 -22.74
CA GLU A 168 -13.47 11.99 -23.01
C GLU A 168 -12.67 11.86 -21.70
N GLY A 169 -12.63 10.65 -21.15
CA GLY A 169 -12.08 10.40 -19.81
C GLY A 169 -12.89 11.15 -18.74
N SER A 170 -12.22 11.99 -17.94
CA SER A 170 -12.85 12.90 -16.96
C SER A 170 -13.19 14.27 -17.50
N ASN A 171 -12.85 14.58 -18.75
CA ASN A 171 -13.02 15.93 -19.28
C ASN A 171 -14.21 15.97 -20.23
N SER A 172 -14.91 17.10 -20.24
CA SER A 172 -15.84 17.40 -21.32
C SER A 172 -15.09 17.45 -22.64
N CYS A 173 -15.78 17.17 -23.75
CA CYS A 173 -15.17 17.28 -25.07
C CYS A 173 -14.44 18.61 -25.27
N PRO A 174 -13.27 18.60 -25.94
CA PRO A 174 -12.54 19.82 -26.22
C PRO A 174 -13.39 20.75 -27.10
N SER A 175 -13.12 22.05 -27.01
CA SER A 175 -13.89 23.06 -27.74
C SER A 175 -13.94 22.76 -29.23
N GLY A 176 -15.15 22.78 -29.80
CA GLY A 176 -15.37 22.44 -31.22
C GLY A 176 -15.66 20.96 -31.48
N GLN A 177 -15.72 20.11 -30.44
CA GLN A 177 -16.08 18.72 -30.57
C GLN A 177 -17.31 18.35 -29.72
N PHE A 178 -18.04 17.32 -30.15
CA PHE A 178 -19.22 16.85 -29.46
C PHE A 178 -19.50 15.35 -29.71
N GLY A 179 -20.51 14.81 -29.02
CA GLY A 179 -21.02 13.47 -29.22
C GLY A 179 -20.21 12.39 -28.50
N LEU A 180 -20.49 11.13 -28.84
CA LEU A 180 -19.84 9.97 -28.21
C LEU A 180 -18.33 9.97 -28.51
N GLY A 181 -17.51 10.00 -27.46
CA GLY A 181 -16.04 10.05 -27.58
C GLY A 181 -15.53 11.27 -28.35
N CYS A 182 -16.28 12.38 -28.35
CA CYS A 182 -15.88 13.65 -28.95
C CYS A 182 -15.55 13.58 -30.46
N ASN A 183 -16.14 12.63 -31.17
CA ASN A 183 -15.83 12.38 -32.58
C ASN A 183 -16.63 13.31 -33.54
N GLY A 184 -17.63 14.03 -33.05
CA GLY A 184 -18.38 15.03 -33.81
C GLY A 184 -17.64 16.37 -33.87
N THR A 185 -17.68 17.07 -35.00
CA THR A 185 -17.08 18.41 -35.16
C THR A 185 -18.16 19.49 -35.23
N CYS A 186 -18.02 20.55 -34.45
CA CYS A 186 -18.98 21.65 -34.43
C CYS A 186 -18.73 22.64 -35.57
N HIS A 187 -19.79 22.93 -36.34
CA HIS A 187 -19.75 23.89 -37.45
C HIS A 187 -20.53 25.17 -37.14
N CYS A 188 -20.35 25.72 -35.93
CA CYS A 188 -21.00 26.95 -35.48
C CYS A 188 -20.30 28.21 -36.02
N ALA A 189 -21.07 29.26 -36.33
CA ALA A 189 -20.58 30.49 -36.96
C ALA A 189 -19.50 31.25 -36.15
N SER A 190 -19.44 31.04 -34.83
CA SER A 190 -18.49 31.66 -33.89
C SER A 190 -17.17 30.89 -33.71
N GLY A 191 -16.84 29.94 -34.59
CA GLY A 191 -15.54 29.26 -34.56
C GLY A 191 -15.48 28.04 -33.62
N GLY A 192 -16.59 27.31 -33.48
CA GLY A 192 -16.63 26.00 -32.81
C GLY A 192 -16.64 26.01 -31.27
N SER A 193 -16.28 27.10 -30.59
CA SER A 193 -16.15 27.14 -29.12
C SER A 193 -17.45 27.30 -28.33
N VAL A 194 -18.60 27.43 -29.02
CA VAL A 194 -19.93 27.63 -28.40
C VAL A 194 -20.93 26.61 -28.95
N CYS A 195 -20.57 25.33 -28.87
CA CYS A 195 -21.49 24.23 -29.13
C CYS A 195 -21.62 23.36 -27.88
N ASP A 196 -22.82 22.80 -27.69
CA ASP A 196 -23.09 21.80 -26.67
C ASP A 196 -22.28 20.52 -26.95
N THR A 197 -21.53 20.03 -25.97
CA THR A 197 -20.63 18.89 -26.17
C THR A 197 -21.37 17.58 -26.31
N GLU A 198 -22.61 17.47 -25.86
CA GLU A 198 -23.40 16.24 -26.01
C GLU A 198 -24.04 16.16 -27.40
N THR A 199 -24.69 17.26 -27.82
CA THR A 199 -25.59 17.30 -29.00
C THR A 199 -25.00 17.99 -30.22
N GLY A 200 -23.98 18.82 -30.05
CA GLY A 200 -23.38 19.65 -31.11
C GLY A 200 -24.18 20.90 -31.46
N ASN A 201 -25.23 21.22 -30.68
CA ASN A 201 -26.08 22.39 -30.92
C ASN A 201 -25.34 23.70 -30.62
N CYS A 202 -25.44 24.67 -31.52
CA CYS A 202 -24.81 25.99 -31.34
C CYS A 202 -25.63 26.84 -30.37
N SER A 203 -25.03 27.29 -29.26
CA SER A 203 -25.76 28.09 -28.25
C SER A 203 -26.08 29.50 -28.74
N SER A 204 -25.33 30.03 -29.72
CA SER A 204 -25.61 31.29 -30.39
C SER A 204 -24.92 31.37 -31.76
N GLY A 205 -25.46 32.18 -32.68
CA GLY A 205 -24.84 32.46 -33.98
C GLY A 205 -25.20 31.52 -35.13
N GLY A 206 -25.88 30.40 -34.87
CA GLY A 206 -26.32 29.46 -35.90
C GLY A 206 -25.15 28.76 -36.62
N CYS A 207 -25.43 28.20 -37.80
CA CYS A 207 -24.45 27.44 -38.56
C CYS A 207 -23.49 28.34 -39.34
N SER A 208 -22.23 27.91 -39.40
CA SER A 208 -21.23 28.49 -40.30
C SER A 208 -21.63 28.30 -41.77
N ALA A 209 -21.10 29.15 -42.65
CA ALA A 209 -21.41 29.10 -44.08
C ALA A 209 -21.13 27.69 -44.65
N GLY A 210 -22.09 27.13 -45.38
CA GLY A 210 -21.99 25.78 -45.92
C GLY A 210 -22.63 24.69 -45.06
N TRP A 211 -23.17 25.02 -43.89
CA TRP A 211 -23.79 24.07 -42.96
C TRP A 211 -25.20 24.50 -42.56
N GLU A 212 -26.09 23.52 -42.37
CA GLU A 212 -27.48 23.70 -41.94
C GLU A 212 -27.94 22.60 -40.97
N GLY A 213 -29.19 22.71 -40.52
CA GLY A 213 -29.79 21.84 -39.52
C GLY A 213 -29.66 22.36 -38.09
N SER A 214 -30.28 21.68 -37.13
CA SER A 214 -30.34 22.12 -35.72
C SER A 214 -28.98 22.07 -35.01
N ASN A 215 -28.10 21.15 -35.42
CA ASN A 215 -26.74 20.97 -34.90
C ASN A 215 -25.64 21.26 -35.95
N CYS A 216 -26.01 21.88 -37.08
CA CYS A 216 -25.07 22.29 -38.12
C CYS A 216 -24.21 21.16 -38.71
N GLN A 217 -24.75 19.94 -38.78
CA GLN A 217 -24.04 18.76 -39.32
C GLN A 217 -24.44 18.41 -40.76
N THR A 218 -25.37 19.14 -41.36
CA THR A 218 -25.77 18.91 -42.75
C THR A 218 -25.05 19.90 -43.64
N GLY A 219 -24.17 19.42 -44.53
CA GLY A 219 -23.56 20.29 -45.53
C GLY A 219 -24.61 20.78 -46.50
N THR A 220 -24.77 22.09 -46.65
CA THR A 220 -25.57 22.66 -47.73
C THR A 220 -24.82 22.38 -49.02
N GLY A 221 -25.20 21.32 -49.72
CA GLY A 221 -24.60 20.94 -50.99
C GLY A 221 -24.75 22.08 -52.00
N PHE A 222 -23.80 23.02 -52.03
CA PHE A 222 -23.56 23.84 -53.19
C PHE A 222 -22.98 22.92 -54.27
N LEU A 223 -23.89 22.22 -54.94
CA LEU A 223 -23.73 21.99 -56.36
C LEU A 223 -23.65 23.38 -57.02
N GLN A 224 -22.46 23.74 -57.46
CA GLN A 224 -22.25 24.52 -58.67
C GLN A 224 -20.93 24.10 -59.30
#